data_AF-A0A2H6B1N5-F1
#
_entry.id   AF-A0A2H6B1N5-F1
#
_cell.length_a   1.000
_cell.length_b   1.000
_cell.length_c   1.000
_cell.angle_alpha   90.00
_cell.angle_beta   90.00
_cell.angle_gamma   90.00
#
_symmetry.space_group_name_H-M   'P 1'
#
loop_
_entity.id
_entity.type
_entity.pdbx_description
1 polymer ?
#
loop_
_entity_poly.entity_id
_entity_poly.type
_entity_poly.pdbx_seq_one_letter_code
_entity_poly.pdbx_strand_id
1 'polypeptide(L)'
;MRFGSATVARMRLSVDTSPDGSVAAELLLEPDGYGALLGGIDRMRMTAELVQIDGTPKPRLFTVRYDKPDRYRDIRMRFDPRTGALLDFSYDNNGRPAASEVPEALRRDAMDPLTAFFQLRRWAEDPGRRPGESTTLAVFEGRKRLDVVLHFLGSDAQGRLRLRARLLGRFGFDDGLGFVETERNPGPIWLDVVAHSGPCGAPESVVSSRGLLRPSLLLVSSLRQPRRRRCPSRATAAAARPTRTSRARCRSRPRARPSRRAAERWASWRTP
;
A
#
# COMPACT_ATOMS: atom_id res chain seq x y z
N MET A 1 7.14 0.21 14.64
CA MET A 1 6.31 -0.87 15.22
C MET A 1 7.22 -1.85 15.96
N ARG A 2 6.85 -2.20 17.19
CA ARG A 2 7.60 -3.15 18.02
C ARG A 2 6.70 -4.32 18.44
N PHE A 3 7.29 -5.50 18.63
CA PHE A 3 6.67 -6.68 19.24
C PHE A 3 7.58 -7.16 20.38
N GLY A 4 7.15 -6.98 21.63
CA GLY A 4 8.06 -7.07 22.78
C GLY A 4 9.20 -6.04 22.65
N SER A 5 10.45 -6.50 22.77
CA SER A 5 11.64 -5.68 22.56
C SER A 5 12.08 -5.59 21.08
N ALA A 6 11.52 -6.40 20.18
CA ALA A 6 11.93 -6.45 18.79
C ALA A 6 11.27 -5.36 17.95
N THR A 7 12.03 -4.67 17.10
CA THR A 7 11.48 -3.76 16.08
C THR A 7 11.15 -4.58 14.82
N VAL A 8 9.90 -4.49 14.35
CA VAL A 8 9.43 -5.25 13.18
C VAL A 8 9.24 -4.38 11.93
N ALA A 9 9.12 -3.07 12.12
CA ALA A 9 9.12 -2.10 11.03
C ALA A 9 9.39 -0.70 11.59
N ARG A 10 10.03 0.14 10.78
CA ARG A 10 10.11 1.59 10.97
C ARG A 10 9.14 2.24 10.01
N MET A 11 8.40 3.21 10.52
CA MET A 11 7.45 3.98 9.74
C MET A 11 7.69 5.45 10.06
N ARG A 12 7.82 6.26 9.02
CA ARG A 12 8.04 7.71 9.13
C ARG A 12 7.07 8.41 8.20
N LEU A 13 6.24 9.27 8.78
CA LEU A 13 5.45 10.24 8.04
C LEU A 13 6.14 11.60 8.15
N SER A 14 6.45 12.20 7.01
CA SER A 14 6.95 13.57 6.90
C SER A 14 5.90 14.41 6.18
N VAL A 15 5.64 15.61 6.67
CA VAL A 15 4.62 16.50 6.14
C VAL A 15 5.21 17.90 6.06
N ASP A 16 5.26 18.43 4.85
CA ASP A 16 5.70 19.79 4.56
C ASP A 16 4.47 20.58 4.09
N THR A 17 4.17 21.68 4.76
CA THR A 17 3.06 22.58 4.38
C THR A 17 3.63 23.87 3.81
N SER A 18 3.17 24.23 2.63
CA SER A 18 3.58 25.44 1.92
C SER A 18 2.77 26.66 2.39
N PRO A 19 3.23 27.90 2.13
CA PRO A 19 2.51 29.12 2.52
C PRO A 19 1.11 29.24 1.92
N ASP A 20 0.88 28.65 0.75
CA ASP A 20 -0.42 28.58 0.07
C ASP A 20 -1.35 27.49 0.65
N GLY A 21 -0.92 26.80 1.71
CA GLY A 21 -1.63 25.72 2.37
C GLY A 21 -1.49 24.36 1.68
N SER A 22 -0.81 24.28 0.53
CA SER A 22 -0.55 22.99 -0.11
C SER A 22 0.33 22.09 0.77
N VAL A 23 0.08 20.79 0.73
CA VAL A 23 0.74 19.80 1.59
C VAL A 23 1.48 18.79 0.73
N ALA A 24 2.77 18.61 1.00
CA ALA A 24 3.56 17.49 0.51
C ALA A 24 3.76 16.50 1.66
N ALA A 25 3.28 15.26 1.48
CA ALA A 25 3.41 14.21 2.47
C ALA A 25 4.24 13.05 1.92
N GLU A 26 5.09 12.48 2.78
CA GLU A 26 5.86 11.28 2.50
C GLU A 26 5.67 10.27 3.63
N LEU A 27 5.23 9.06 3.29
CA LEU A 27 5.24 7.92 4.20
C LEU A 27 6.31 6.93 3.74
N LEU A 28 7.29 6.69 4.60
CA LEU A 28 8.32 5.68 4.43
C LEU A 28 8.06 4.53 5.42
N LEU A 29 7.96 3.31 4.91
CA LEU A 29 7.88 2.09 5.71
C LEU A 29 9.03 1.16 5.32
N GLU A 30 9.82 0.79 6.32
CA GLU A 30 10.99 -0.09 6.20
C GLU A 30 10.81 -1.21 7.21
N PRO A 31 10.45 -2.44 6.76
CA PRO A 31 10.40 -3.59 7.66
C PRO A 31 11.78 -3.84 8.27
N ASP A 32 11.80 -4.31 9.51
CA ASP A 32 13.04 -4.56 10.26
C ASP A 32 12.96 -5.95 10.92
N GLY A 33 14.12 -6.58 11.15
CA GLY A 33 14.22 -7.92 11.73
C GLY A 33 13.31 -8.96 11.06
N TYR A 34 12.47 -9.63 11.85
CA TYR A 34 11.51 -10.62 11.35
C TYR A 34 10.48 -10.04 10.36
N GLY A 35 10.18 -8.75 10.43
CA GLY A 35 9.27 -8.09 9.48
C GLY A 35 9.85 -8.06 8.07
N ALA A 36 11.16 -7.83 7.93
CA ALA A 36 11.85 -7.90 6.64
C ALA A 36 11.92 -9.35 6.11
N LEU A 37 12.14 -10.32 7.00
CA LEU A 37 12.23 -11.74 6.63
C LEU A 37 10.88 -12.32 6.17
N LEU A 38 9.77 -11.88 6.77
CA LEU A 38 8.44 -12.48 6.57
C LEU A 38 7.50 -11.64 5.69
N GLY A 39 7.67 -10.31 5.65
CA GLY A 39 6.72 -9.38 5.03
C GLY A 39 6.78 -9.32 3.50
N GLY A 40 7.84 -9.86 2.89
CA GLY A 40 8.02 -9.91 1.44
C GLY A 40 8.00 -8.53 0.76
N ILE A 41 8.27 -7.46 1.52
CA ILE A 41 8.46 -6.06 1.10
C ILE A 41 9.74 -5.61 1.80
N ASP A 42 10.67 -5.04 1.05
CA ASP A 42 11.92 -4.48 1.59
C ASP A 42 11.72 -3.02 2.00
N ARG A 43 10.93 -2.29 1.21
CA ARG A 43 10.65 -0.89 1.43
C ARG A 43 9.35 -0.49 0.75
N MET A 44 8.62 0.41 1.39
CA MET A 44 7.49 1.10 0.79
C MET A 44 7.67 2.61 0.99
N ARG A 45 7.55 3.37 -0.10
CA ARG A 45 7.56 4.83 -0.06
C ARG A 45 6.32 5.34 -0.76
N MET A 46 5.44 6.02 -0.04
CA MET A 46 4.31 6.75 -0.59
C MET A 46 4.59 8.24 -0.52
N THR A 47 4.21 8.98 -1.56
CA THR A 47 4.19 10.44 -1.52
C THR A 47 2.84 10.95 -2.00
N ALA A 48 2.36 12.03 -1.42
CA ALA A 48 1.16 12.73 -1.88
C ALA A 48 1.39 14.23 -1.91
N GLU A 49 0.80 14.87 -2.91
CA GLU A 49 0.63 16.31 -2.98
C GLU A 49 -0.86 16.60 -2.86
N LEU A 50 -1.19 17.47 -1.92
CA LEU A 50 -2.55 17.91 -1.64
C LEU A 50 -2.62 19.42 -1.78
N VAL A 51 -3.77 19.92 -2.21
CA VAL A 51 -4.07 21.36 -2.24
C VAL A 51 -5.24 21.65 -1.32
N GLN A 52 -5.31 22.86 -0.78
CA GLN A 52 -6.46 23.30 0.01
C GLN A 52 -7.48 23.95 -0.90
N ILE A 53 -8.71 23.42 -0.90
CA ILE A 53 -9.85 24.03 -1.56
C ILE A 53 -10.95 24.13 -0.50
N ASP A 54 -11.40 25.35 -0.22
CA ASP A 54 -12.39 25.65 0.82
C ASP A 54 -12.01 25.05 2.19
N GLY A 55 -10.72 25.22 2.55
CA GLY A 55 -10.12 24.68 3.78
C GLY A 55 -9.99 23.15 3.80
N THR A 56 -10.28 22.46 2.69
CA THR A 56 -10.29 21.00 2.59
C THR A 56 -9.12 20.46 1.80
N PRO A 57 -8.36 19.49 2.34
CA PRO A 57 -7.28 18.85 1.61
C PRO A 57 -7.85 17.99 0.48
N LYS A 58 -7.50 18.34 -0.75
CA LYS A 58 -7.89 17.64 -1.96
C LYS A 58 -6.66 17.01 -2.61
N PRO A 59 -6.77 15.78 -3.14
CA PRO A 59 -5.64 15.09 -3.76
C PRO A 59 -5.26 15.80 -5.07
N ARG A 60 -3.97 15.87 -5.36
CA ARG A 60 -3.44 16.33 -6.66
C ARG A 60 -2.60 15.26 -7.33
N LEU A 61 -1.62 14.73 -6.61
CA LEU A 61 -0.71 13.70 -7.09
C LEU A 61 -0.43 12.71 -5.96
N PHE A 62 -0.45 11.43 -6.28
CA PHE A 62 0.04 10.38 -5.40
C PHE A 62 1.01 9.49 -6.14
N THR A 63 2.09 9.10 -5.47
CA THR A 63 2.99 8.06 -5.95
C THR A 63 3.24 7.04 -4.86
N VAL A 64 3.40 5.77 -5.23
CA VAL A 64 3.92 4.76 -4.32
C VAL A 64 4.91 3.86 -5.02
N ARG A 65 5.99 3.56 -4.32
CA ARG A 65 6.98 2.56 -4.69
C ARG A 65 6.99 1.44 -3.66
N TYR A 66 6.83 0.21 -4.13
CA TYR A 66 7.03 -1.01 -3.36
C TYR A 66 8.28 -1.70 -3.86
N ASP A 67 9.31 -1.77 -3.05
CA ASP A 67 10.49 -2.59 -3.30
C ASP A 67 10.32 -3.95 -2.61
N LYS A 68 10.60 -5.02 -3.34
CA LYS A 68 10.65 -6.41 -2.89
C LYS A 68 11.98 -7.03 -3.34
N PRO A 69 12.41 -8.17 -2.77
CA PRO A 69 13.71 -8.75 -3.10
C PRO A 69 13.93 -9.04 -4.59
N ASP A 70 12.86 -9.36 -5.32
CA ASP A 70 12.91 -9.78 -6.73
C ASP A 70 12.30 -8.76 -7.71
N ARG A 71 11.65 -7.71 -7.21
CA ARG A 71 10.91 -6.76 -8.06
C ARG A 71 10.63 -5.44 -7.35
N TYR A 72 10.38 -4.41 -8.12
CA TYR A 72 9.76 -3.18 -7.65
C TYR A 72 8.48 -2.88 -8.42
N ARG A 73 7.62 -2.09 -7.79
CA ARG A 73 6.37 -1.62 -8.36
C ARG A 73 6.25 -0.13 -8.11
N ASP A 74 5.98 0.61 -9.16
CA ASP A 74 5.72 2.04 -9.08
C ASP A 74 4.28 2.30 -9.51
N ILE A 75 3.58 3.13 -8.76
CA ILE A 75 2.20 3.55 -9.04
C ILE A 75 2.17 5.06 -8.99
N ARG A 76 1.48 5.68 -9.95
CA ARG A 76 1.24 7.11 -9.99
C ARG A 76 -0.24 7.37 -10.26
N MET A 77 -0.81 8.30 -9.52
CA MET A 77 -2.20 8.72 -9.65
C MET A 77 -2.27 10.24 -9.66
N ARG A 78 -2.91 10.82 -10.67
CA ARG A 78 -3.25 12.25 -10.70
C ARG A 78 -4.74 12.42 -10.49
N PHE A 79 -5.09 13.40 -9.69
CA PHE A 79 -6.48 13.72 -9.39
C PHE A 79 -6.81 15.14 -9.83
N ASP A 80 -8.06 15.35 -10.20
CA ASP A 80 -8.65 16.68 -10.32
C ASP A 80 -8.95 17.17 -8.90
N PRO A 81 -8.33 18.26 -8.43
CA PRO A 81 -8.53 18.68 -7.04
C PRO A 81 -9.94 19.18 -6.73
N ARG A 82 -10.68 19.69 -7.73
CA ARG A 82 -12.02 20.25 -7.52
C ARG A 82 -13.06 19.15 -7.36
N THR A 83 -12.98 18.14 -8.21
CA THR A 83 -13.94 17.03 -8.26
C THR A 83 -13.48 15.82 -7.46
N GLY A 84 -12.18 15.68 -7.21
CA GLY A 84 -11.58 14.47 -6.65
C GLY A 84 -11.43 13.32 -7.65
N ALA A 85 -11.82 13.52 -8.92
CA ALA A 85 -11.79 12.48 -9.93
C ALA A 85 -10.35 12.06 -10.28
N LEU A 86 -10.13 10.76 -10.46
CA LEU A 86 -8.87 10.21 -10.94
C LEU A 86 -8.71 10.55 -12.43
N LEU A 87 -7.76 11.43 -12.76
CA LEU A 87 -7.48 11.90 -14.12
C LEU A 87 -6.52 10.97 -14.87
N ASP A 88 -5.52 10.45 -14.18
CA ASP A 88 -4.49 9.59 -14.76
C ASP A 88 -4.02 8.55 -13.74
N PHE A 89 -3.73 7.35 -14.24
CA PHE A 89 -3.29 6.21 -13.47
C PHE A 89 -2.23 5.44 -14.24
N SER A 90 -1.04 5.30 -13.66
CA SER A 90 -0.01 4.40 -14.16
C SER A 90 0.42 3.39 -13.11
N TYR A 91 0.70 2.19 -13.57
CA TYR A 91 1.24 1.11 -12.77
C TYR A 91 2.37 0.45 -13.55
N ASP A 92 3.57 0.48 -13.00
CA ASP A 92 4.76 -0.17 -13.55
C ASP A 92 5.21 -1.30 -12.65
N ASN A 93 5.56 -2.44 -13.25
CA ASN A 93 6.18 -3.57 -12.58
C ASN A 93 7.56 -3.80 -13.19
N ASN A 94 8.62 -3.56 -12.41
CA ASN A 94 10.00 -3.54 -12.90
C ASN A 94 10.21 -2.58 -14.08
N GLY A 95 9.58 -1.40 -14.02
CA GLY A 95 9.67 -0.35 -15.03
C GLY A 95 8.95 -0.68 -16.34
N ARG A 96 8.09 -1.70 -16.34
CA ARG A 96 7.24 -2.06 -17.47
C ARG A 96 5.79 -1.73 -17.14
N PRO A 97 5.07 -1.06 -18.07
CA PRO A 97 3.64 -0.81 -17.89
C PRO A 97 2.87 -2.10 -17.62
N ALA A 98 1.97 -2.03 -16.65
CA ALA A 98 1.05 -3.07 -16.26
C ALA A 98 -0.33 -2.48 -16.01
N ALA A 99 -1.38 -3.27 -16.25
CA ALA A 99 -2.74 -2.85 -15.92
C ALA A 99 -3.03 -3.07 -14.43
N SER A 100 -3.79 -2.17 -13.82
CA SER A 100 -4.41 -2.46 -12.52
C SER A 100 -5.57 -3.43 -12.71
N GLU A 101 -5.64 -4.42 -11.83
CA GLU A 101 -6.71 -5.40 -11.79
C GLU A 101 -7.99 -4.86 -11.15
N VAL A 102 -7.92 -3.72 -10.45
CA VAL A 102 -9.08 -3.12 -9.77
C VAL A 102 -10.07 -2.61 -10.83
N PRO A 103 -11.35 -3.01 -10.85
CA PRO A 103 -12.32 -2.48 -11.82
C PRO A 103 -12.41 -0.95 -11.81
N GLU A 104 -12.51 -0.32 -12.98
CA GLU A 104 -12.57 1.14 -13.11
C GLU A 104 -13.72 1.75 -12.29
N ALA A 105 -14.87 1.09 -12.27
CA ALA A 105 -16.02 1.51 -11.47
C ALA A 105 -15.72 1.63 -9.97
N LEU A 106 -14.78 0.83 -9.45
CA LEU A 106 -14.34 0.89 -8.05
C LEU A 106 -13.23 1.92 -7.81
N ARG A 107 -12.55 2.41 -8.86
CA ARG A 107 -11.55 3.47 -8.78
C ARG A 107 -12.19 4.85 -8.77
N ARG A 108 -13.37 5.00 -9.36
CA ARG A 108 -14.17 6.23 -9.34
C ARG A 108 -14.47 6.62 -7.89
N ASP A 109 -14.37 7.92 -7.62
CA ASP A 109 -14.64 8.55 -6.31
C ASP A 109 -13.76 8.04 -5.15
N ALA A 110 -12.69 7.30 -5.44
CA ALA A 110 -11.71 6.88 -4.46
C ALA A 110 -10.53 7.85 -4.41
N MET A 111 -10.01 8.08 -3.20
CA MET A 111 -8.81 8.87 -2.98
C MET A 111 -7.60 7.99 -2.68
N ASP A 112 -6.41 8.58 -2.76
CA ASP A 112 -5.20 7.89 -2.34
C ASP A 112 -5.09 7.75 -0.81
N PRO A 113 -4.27 6.80 -0.31
CA PRO A 113 -4.14 6.54 1.13
C PRO A 113 -3.68 7.72 1.98
N LEU A 114 -2.81 8.60 1.46
CA LEU A 114 -2.31 9.72 2.26
C LEU A 114 -3.33 10.84 2.32
N THR A 115 -4.05 11.11 1.24
CA THR A 115 -5.21 12.02 1.27
C THR A 115 -6.29 11.52 2.23
N ALA A 116 -6.59 10.21 2.21
CA ALA A 116 -7.52 9.61 3.17
C ALA A 116 -7.06 9.82 4.62
N PHE A 117 -5.76 9.66 4.91
CA PHE A 117 -5.21 9.93 6.24
C PHE A 117 -5.49 11.37 6.69
N PHE A 118 -5.22 12.38 5.85
CA PHE A 118 -5.48 13.78 6.20
C PHE A 118 -6.97 14.09 6.38
N GLN A 119 -7.83 13.52 5.52
CA GLN A 119 -9.28 13.72 5.65
C GLN A 119 -9.85 13.06 6.90
N LEU A 120 -9.44 11.82 7.22
CA LEU A 120 -9.85 11.14 8.45
C LEU A 120 -9.38 11.89 9.69
N ARG A 121 -8.15 12.42 9.67
CA ARG A 121 -7.62 13.19 10.78
C ARG A 121 -8.40 14.49 10.98
N ARG A 122 -8.62 15.27 9.93
CA ARG A 122 -9.43 16.49 10.01
C ARG A 122 -10.84 16.18 10.51
N TRP A 123 -11.45 15.10 10.01
CA TRP A 123 -12.77 14.67 10.46
C TRP A 123 -12.79 14.33 11.97
N ALA A 124 -11.77 13.64 12.46
CA ALA A 124 -11.65 13.24 13.86
C ALA A 124 -11.29 14.40 14.81
N GLU A 125 -10.56 15.40 14.32
CA GLU A 125 -10.14 16.60 15.07
C GLU A 125 -11.19 17.73 15.09
N ASP A 126 -12.32 17.55 14.39
CA ASP A 126 -13.43 18.51 14.37
C ASP A 126 -13.98 18.74 15.81
N PRO A 127 -13.89 19.96 16.37
CA PRO A 127 -14.37 20.24 17.72
C PRO A 127 -15.88 20.01 17.91
N GLY A 128 -16.65 20.02 16.83
CA GLY A 128 -18.09 19.73 16.87
C GLY A 128 -18.44 18.25 16.89
N ARG A 129 -17.45 17.34 16.75
CA ARG A 129 -17.66 15.90 16.61
C ARG A 129 -18.25 15.29 17.88
N ARG A 130 -19.37 14.57 17.75
CA ARG A 130 -20.02 13.88 18.88
C ARG A 130 -19.70 12.39 18.88
N PRO A 131 -19.59 11.74 20.06
CA PRO A 131 -19.45 10.29 20.15
C PRO A 131 -20.59 9.58 19.41
N GLY A 132 -20.24 8.51 18.69
CA GLY A 132 -21.16 7.73 17.85
C GLY A 132 -21.18 8.17 16.39
N GLU A 133 -20.71 9.39 16.07
CA GLU A 133 -20.57 9.81 14.67
C GLU A 133 -19.56 8.96 13.91
N SER A 134 -19.79 8.80 12.62
CA SER A 134 -18.95 7.98 11.74
C SER A 134 -18.69 8.64 10.39
N THR A 135 -17.62 8.21 9.74
CA THR A 135 -17.30 8.55 8.36
C THR A 135 -16.81 7.32 7.62
N THR A 136 -16.96 7.32 6.30
CA THR A 136 -16.43 6.28 5.42
C THR A 136 -15.69 6.93 4.27
N LEU A 137 -14.42 6.55 4.07
CA LEU A 137 -13.63 6.99 2.93
C LEU A 137 -13.30 5.85 1.99
N ALA A 138 -13.52 6.09 0.71
CA ALA A 138 -13.11 5.25 -0.38
C ALA A 138 -11.61 5.40 -0.66
N VAL A 139 -10.80 4.36 -0.40
CA VAL A 139 -9.34 4.40 -0.59
C VAL A 139 -8.91 3.46 -1.70
N PHE A 140 -8.21 3.99 -2.69
CA PHE A 140 -7.58 3.24 -3.77
C PHE A 140 -6.07 3.47 -3.72
N GLU A 141 -5.30 2.39 -3.56
CA GLU A 141 -3.82 2.46 -3.51
C GLU A 141 -3.16 2.06 -4.85
N GLY A 142 -3.96 1.92 -5.90
CA GLY A 142 -3.54 1.49 -7.23
C GLY A 142 -3.71 0.01 -7.51
N ARG A 143 -3.52 -0.86 -6.50
CA ARG A 143 -3.72 -2.32 -6.62
C ARG A 143 -4.82 -2.88 -5.75
N LYS A 144 -5.30 -2.10 -4.78
CA LYS A 144 -6.34 -2.48 -3.84
C LYS A 144 -7.34 -1.36 -3.68
N ARG A 145 -8.59 -1.74 -3.43
CA ARG A 145 -9.67 -0.82 -3.09
C ARG A 145 -10.25 -1.24 -1.75
N LEU A 146 -10.24 -0.32 -0.78
CA LEU A 146 -10.88 -0.53 0.52
C LEU A 146 -11.70 0.67 0.96
N ASP A 147 -12.81 0.43 1.64
CA ASP A 147 -13.47 1.49 2.40
C ASP A 147 -12.92 1.50 3.84
N VAL A 148 -12.52 2.67 4.30
CA VAL A 148 -12.10 2.90 5.68
C VAL A 148 -13.28 3.52 6.42
N VAL A 149 -13.87 2.75 7.33
CA VAL A 149 -14.94 3.21 8.22
C VAL A 149 -14.31 3.62 9.54
N LEU A 150 -14.62 4.82 10.01
CA LEU A 150 -14.11 5.36 11.27
C LEU A 150 -15.28 5.84 12.13
N HIS A 151 -15.31 5.42 13.39
CA HIS A 151 -16.26 5.87 14.41
C HIS A 151 -15.54 6.66 15.49
N PHE A 152 -16.13 7.78 15.90
CA PHE A 152 -15.65 8.57 17.01
C PHE A 152 -16.28 8.08 18.32
N LEU A 153 -15.44 7.78 19.31
CA LEU A 153 -15.86 7.30 20.62
C LEU A 153 -15.76 8.39 21.70
N GLY A 154 -15.24 9.57 21.35
CA GLY A 154 -14.95 10.66 22.29
C GLY A 154 -13.46 10.89 22.48
N SER A 155 -13.13 11.65 23.53
CA SER A 155 -11.76 11.87 23.97
C SER A 155 -11.56 11.28 25.37
N ASP A 156 -10.36 10.79 25.68
CA ASP A 156 -10.03 10.35 27.03
C ASP A 156 -9.61 11.53 27.93
N ALA A 157 -9.34 11.25 29.20
CA ALA A 157 -8.94 12.26 30.19
C ALA A 157 -7.63 12.98 29.85
N GLN A 158 -6.82 12.43 28.93
CA GLN A 158 -5.57 13.02 28.44
C GLN A 158 -5.79 13.81 27.13
N GLY A 159 -7.04 13.99 26.71
CA GLY A 159 -7.39 14.68 25.46
C GLY A 159 -7.10 13.86 24.21
N ARG A 160 -6.79 12.56 24.33
CA ARG A 160 -6.56 11.70 23.16
C ARG A 160 -7.88 11.28 22.54
N LEU A 161 -7.91 11.29 21.22
CA LEU A 161 -9.07 10.86 20.44
C LEU A 161 -9.20 9.34 20.54
N ARG A 162 -10.39 8.88 20.92
CA ARG A 162 -10.77 7.47 20.94
C ARG A 162 -11.59 7.19 19.68
N LEU A 163 -11.09 6.28 18.87
CA LEU A 163 -11.64 5.96 17.56
C LEU A 163 -11.82 4.45 17.44
N ARG A 164 -12.73 4.05 16.54
CA ARG A 164 -12.84 2.68 16.10
C ARG A 164 -12.85 2.61 14.59
N ALA A 165 -11.91 1.86 14.02
CA ALA A 165 -11.73 1.75 12.58
C ALA A 165 -12.10 0.34 12.09
N ARG A 166 -12.63 0.27 10.87
CA ARG A 166 -12.87 -0.99 10.14
C ARG A 166 -12.43 -0.80 8.70
N LEU A 167 -11.78 -1.82 8.16
CA LEU A 167 -11.26 -1.82 6.79
C LEU A 167 -12.06 -2.83 5.97
N LEU A 168 -12.85 -2.34 5.01
CA LEU A 168 -13.67 -3.16 4.13
C LEU A 168 -12.96 -3.32 2.79
N GLY A 169 -12.29 -4.45 2.58
CA GLY A 169 -11.63 -4.78 1.32
C GLY A 169 -12.65 -5.05 0.21
N ARG A 170 -12.70 -4.13 -0.75
CA ARG A 170 -13.55 -4.25 -1.95
C ARG A 170 -12.86 -4.97 -3.10
N PHE A 171 -11.53 -4.84 -3.18
CA PHE A 171 -10.74 -5.51 -4.21
C PHE A 171 -9.26 -5.65 -3.82
N GLY A 172 -8.62 -6.76 -4.23
CA GLY A 172 -7.16 -6.94 -4.16
C GLY A 172 -6.63 -7.39 -2.79
N PHE A 173 -7.50 -7.90 -1.91
CA PHE A 173 -7.13 -8.43 -0.61
C PHE A 173 -7.15 -9.96 -0.63
N ASP A 174 -6.07 -10.57 -0.15
CA ASP A 174 -6.01 -12.01 0.02
C ASP A 174 -6.79 -12.43 1.28
N ASP A 175 -7.42 -13.60 1.20
CA ASP A 175 -8.09 -14.26 2.32
C ASP A 175 -7.03 -14.59 3.38
N GLY A 176 -7.00 -13.85 4.50
CA GLY A 176 -6.03 -14.05 5.58
C GLY A 176 -5.44 -12.77 6.18
N LEU A 177 -5.64 -11.61 5.55
CA LEU A 177 -5.37 -10.33 6.19
C LEU A 177 -6.44 -10.09 7.26
N GLY A 178 -6.27 -10.65 8.46
CA GLY A 178 -7.36 -10.73 9.43
C GLY A 178 -7.95 -9.38 9.86
N PHE A 179 -7.26 -8.26 9.68
CA PHE A 179 -7.80 -6.94 10.01
C PHE A 179 -8.55 -6.25 8.85
N VAL A 180 -8.63 -6.89 7.67
CA VAL A 180 -9.43 -6.43 6.54
C VAL A 180 -10.58 -7.40 6.33
N GLU A 181 -11.79 -6.87 6.36
CA GLU A 181 -12.99 -7.62 6.04
C GLU A 181 -13.13 -7.76 4.53
N THR A 182 -13.46 -8.96 4.07
CA THR A 182 -13.75 -9.25 2.66
C THR A 182 -15.03 -10.07 2.58
N GLU A 183 -15.62 -10.22 1.38
CA GLU A 183 -16.80 -11.09 1.19
C GLU A 183 -16.58 -12.52 1.72
N ARG A 184 -15.34 -13.02 1.63
CA ARG A 184 -14.95 -14.36 2.08
C ARG A 184 -14.50 -14.42 3.54
N ASN A 185 -14.22 -13.27 4.14
CA ASN A 185 -13.86 -13.13 5.55
C ASN A 185 -14.71 -12.00 6.18
N PRO A 186 -16.01 -12.24 6.43
CA PRO A 186 -16.95 -11.22 6.91
C PRO A 186 -16.78 -10.90 8.41
N GLY A 187 -15.78 -11.48 9.08
CA GLY A 187 -15.62 -11.34 10.52
C GLY A 187 -15.33 -9.89 10.92
N PRO A 188 -16.14 -9.25 11.79
CA PRO A 188 -15.92 -7.87 12.18
C PRO A 188 -14.64 -7.81 13.03
N ILE A 189 -13.60 -7.25 12.43
CA ILE A 189 -12.37 -6.88 13.14
C ILE A 189 -12.35 -5.37 13.18
N TRP A 190 -13.02 -4.86 14.20
CA TRP A 190 -12.86 -3.48 14.61
C TRP A 190 -11.47 -3.30 15.21
N LEU A 191 -10.85 -2.20 14.86
CA LEU A 191 -9.59 -1.74 15.40
C LEU A 191 -9.91 -0.58 16.34
N ASP A 192 -9.64 -0.75 17.63
CA ASP A 192 -9.64 0.36 18.56
C ASP A 192 -8.37 1.18 18.31
N VAL A 193 -8.55 2.47 18.04
CA VAL A 193 -7.50 3.41 17.67
C VAL A 193 -7.46 4.52 18.71
N VAL A 194 -6.27 4.80 19.24
CA VAL A 194 -6.01 5.96 20.09
C VAL A 194 -5.05 6.88 19.36
N ALA A 195 -5.41 8.15 19.23
CA ALA A 195 -4.59 9.15 18.55
C ALA A 195 -4.46 10.41 19.39
N HIS A 196 -3.29 11.07 19.34
CA HIS A 196 -3.16 12.41 19.90
C HIS A 196 -3.93 13.42 19.05
N SER A 197 -4.57 14.39 19.68
CA SER A 197 -5.00 15.61 18.99
C SER A 197 -3.78 16.49 18.68
N GLY A 198 -3.70 17.06 17.48
CA GLY A 198 -2.69 18.07 17.15
C GLY A 198 -1.93 17.81 15.86
N PRO A 199 -1.02 18.71 15.45
CA PRO A 199 -0.46 18.82 14.10
C PRO A 199 0.23 17.56 13.56
N CYS A 200 0.66 16.64 14.44
CA CYS A 200 1.32 15.38 14.10
C CYS A 200 0.68 14.16 14.80
N GLY A 201 -0.61 14.23 15.15
CA GLY A 201 -1.35 13.17 15.82
C GLY A 201 -1.52 11.89 14.98
N ALA A 202 -0.43 11.15 14.76
CA ALA A 202 -0.51 9.78 14.28
C ALA A 202 -1.19 8.89 15.34
N PRO A 203 -1.85 7.80 14.94
CA PRO A 203 -2.36 6.83 15.90
C PRO A 203 -1.22 6.34 16.81
N GLU A 204 -1.37 6.56 18.11
CA GLU A 204 -0.48 6.11 19.18
C GLU A 204 -0.57 4.59 19.32
N SER A 205 -1.80 4.06 19.26
CA SER A 205 -2.06 2.63 19.31
C SER A 205 -3.21 2.24 18.40
N VAL A 206 -3.09 1.02 17.85
CA VAL A 206 -4.12 0.35 17.07
C VAL A 206 -4.18 -1.08 17.59
N VAL A 207 -5.30 -1.46 18.19
CA VAL A 207 -5.49 -2.79 18.78
C VAL A 207 -6.75 -3.40 18.20
N SER A 208 -6.73 -4.68 17.87
CA SER A 208 -7.98 -5.38 17.54
C SER A 208 -8.92 -5.35 18.75
N SER A 209 -10.19 -5.02 18.55
CA SER A 209 -11.21 -4.98 19.60
C SER A 209 -11.43 -6.35 20.27
N ARG A 210 -10.85 -7.43 19.73
CA ARG A 210 -10.80 -8.77 20.32
C ARG A 210 -9.58 -9.01 21.23
N GLY A 211 -8.85 -7.94 21.59
CA GLY A 211 -7.84 -7.95 22.65
C GLY A 211 -6.39 -8.22 22.22
N LEU A 212 -6.12 -8.69 21.00
CA LEU A 212 -4.77 -8.84 20.45
C LEU A 212 -4.80 -8.68 18.94
N LEU A 213 -3.90 -7.88 18.36
CA LEU A 213 -3.44 -8.14 16.99
C LEU A 213 -2.72 -9.49 17.08
N ARG A 214 -3.42 -10.60 16.82
CA ARG A 214 -2.80 -11.92 16.84
C ARG A 214 -1.60 -11.87 15.88
N PRO A 215 -0.35 -12.15 16.32
CA PRO A 215 0.82 -12.07 15.45
C PRO A 215 0.73 -13.01 14.25
N SER A 216 -0.14 -14.03 14.30
CA SER A 216 -0.48 -14.88 13.15
C SER A 216 -1.21 -14.15 12.02
N LEU A 217 -1.70 -12.92 12.21
CA LEU A 217 -2.31 -12.08 11.18
C LEU A 217 -1.29 -11.31 10.31
N LEU A 218 -0.01 -11.37 10.66
CA LEU A 218 1.10 -10.88 9.82
C LEU A 218 1.68 -11.97 8.90
N LEU A 219 1.21 -13.22 9.03
CA LEU A 219 1.51 -14.27 8.08
C LEU A 219 0.60 -14.11 6.86
N VAL A 220 1.03 -13.24 5.93
CA VAL A 220 0.63 -13.44 4.53
C VAL A 220 1.24 -14.78 4.13
N SER A 221 0.39 -15.78 3.93
CA SER A 221 0.81 -17.07 3.43
C SER A 221 1.34 -16.89 2.01
N SER A 222 2.64 -16.63 1.88
CA SER A 222 3.36 -16.79 0.62
C SER A 222 3.52 -18.28 0.32
N LEU A 223 2.42 -18.96 0.04
CA LEU A 223 2.42 -20.34 -0.44
C LEU A 223 1.49 -20.48 -1.63
N ARG A 224 2.03 -20.13 -2.80
CA ARG A 224 2.26 -21.10 -3.88
C ARG A 224 3.19 -20.47 -4.91
N GLN A 225 4.42 -20.95 -4.96
CA GLN A 225 5.19 -20.85 -6.20
C GLN A 225 4.32 -21.48 -7.31
N PRO A 226 4.08 -20.81 -8.46
CA PRO A 226 3.66 -21.56 -9.63
C PRO A 226 4.73 -22.63 -9.86
N ARG A 227 4.30 -23.89 -9.84
CA ARG A 227 5.15 -25.05 -10.17
C ARG A 227 5.93 -24.66 -11.42
N ARG A 228 7.25 -24.51 -11.29
CA ARG A 228 8.13 -24.55 -12.45
C ARG A 228 7.80 -25.87 -13.13
N ARG A 229 7.16 -25.81 -14.30
CA ARG A 229 7.14 -26.96 -15.21
C ARG A 229 8.62 -27.29 -15.41
N ARG A 230 9.09 -28.36 -14.78
CA ARG A 230 10.36 -28.97 -15.13
C ARG A 230 10.22 -29.29 -16.61
N CYS A 231 11.01 -28.64 -17.45
CA CYS A 231 11.30 -29.22 -18.75
C CYS A 231 11.78 -30.66 -18.48
N PRO A 232 11.25 -31.68 -19.17
CA PRO A 232 11.76 -33.02 -19.01
C PRO A 232 13.25 -33.00 -19.32
N SER A 233 14.05 -33.37 -18.32
CA SER A 233 15.46 -33.69 -18.50
C SER A 233 15.55 -34.81 -19.53
N ARG A 234 16.35 -34.60 -20.58
CA ARG A 234 16.82 -35.66 -21.49
C ARG A 234 17.61 -36.71 -20.69
N ALA A 235 16.91 -37.69 -20.13
CA ALA A 235 17.53 -38.88 -19.56
C ALA A 235 16.50 -40.00 -19.40
N THR A 236 15.78 -40.34 -20.48
CA THR A 236 15.14 -41.66 -20.73
C THR A 236 14.45 -41.62 -22.09
N ALA A 237 15.23 -41.85 -23.14
CA ALA A 237 14.73 -42.24 -24.45
C ALA A 237 15.83 -43.11 -25.10
N ALA A 238 16.06 -44.28 -24.51
CA ALA A 238 16.62 -45.40 -25.24
C ALA A 238 15.44 -46.08 -25.96
N ALA A 239 15.67 -46.51 -27.20
CA ALA A 239 14.75 -47.15 -28.14
C ALA A 239 13.91 -46.22 -29.04
N ALA A 240 14.58 -45.51 -29.97
CA ALA A 240 14.05 -45.29 -31.33
C ALA A 240 15.20 -45.05 -32.31
N ARG A 241 15.15 -45.75 -33.46
CA ARG A 241 16.15 -45.79 -34.54
C ARG A 241 16.45 -44.41 -35.17
N PRO A 242 17.63 -44.22 -35.80
CA PRO A 242 18.08 -42.92 -36.26
C PRO A 242 17.59 -42.60 -37.68
N THR A 243 16.99 -41.42 -37.87
CA THR A 243 16.89 -40.77 -39.18
C THR A 243 17.54 -39.40 -39.14
N ARG A 244 18.76 -39.38 -39.68
CA ARG A 244 19.46 -38.37 -40.50
C ARG A 244 19.01 -36.89 -40.42
N THR A 245 20.03 -36.05 -40.17
CA THR A 245 20.24 -34.63 -40.55
C THR A 245 19.41 -33.52 -39.91
N SER A 246 20.04 -32.75 -39.02
CA SER A 246 20.40 -31.34 -39.31
C SER A 246 21.24 -30.74 -38.17
N ARG A 247 22.30 -30.03 -38.55
CA ARG A 247 23.18 -29.23 -37.69
C ARG A 247 22.47 -27.93 -37.33
N ALA A 248 22.41 -27.56 -36.05
CA ALA A 248 22.29 -26.17 -35.64
C ALA A 248 22.96 -25.94 -34.28
N ARG A 249 23.86 -24.95 -34.25
CA ARG A 249 24.80 -24.63 -33.17
C ARG A 249 24.09 -23.98 -31.98
N CYS A 250 24.32 -24.49 -30.77
CA CYS A 250 24.08 -23.73 -29.54
C CYS A 250 25.17 -22.67 -29.38
N ARG A 251 24.83 -21.39 -29.58
CA ARG A 251 25.67 -20.26 -29.15
C ARG A 251 25.31 -19.89 -27.71
N SER A 252 26.28 -19.98 -26.81
CA SER A 252 26.25 -19.41 -25.47
C SER A 252 26.14 -17.87 -25.55
N ARG A 253 25.14 -17.29 -24.87
CA ARG A 253 25.03 -15.83 -24.68
C ARG A 253 25.76 -15.43 -23.39
N PRO A 254 26.56 -14.34 -23.38
CA PRO A 254 27.20 -13.84 -22.17
C PRO A 254 26.20 -13.10 -21.28
N ARG A 255 26.44 -13.16 -19.95
CA ARG A 255 25.69 -12.42 -18.92
C ARG A 255 25.81 -10.91 -19.15
N ALA A 256 24.68 -10.23 -19.33
CA ALA A 256 24.62 -8.77 -19.34
C ALA A 256 24.82 -8.22 -17.93
N ARG A 257 25.79 -7.30 -17.77
CA ARG A 257 25.89 -6.42 -16.59
C ARG A 257 24.71 -5.43 -16.59
N PRO A 258 24.17 -5.05 -15.42
CA PRO A 258 23.16 -4.01 -15.36
C PRO A 258 23.78 -2.65 -15.71
N SER A 259 23.20 -1.96 -16.70
CA SER A 259 23.60 -0.63 -17.12
C SER A 259 23.18 0.43 -16.09
N ARG A 260 24.07 1.38 -15.79
CA ARG A 260 23.87 2.56 -14.92
C ARG A 260 22.71 3.50 -15.31
N ARG A 261 22.01 3.27 -16.43
CA ARG A 261 20.93 4.14 -16.95
C ARG A 261 19.57 4.07 -16.24
N ALA A 262 19.38 3.17 -15.27
CA ALA A 262 18.13 3.12 -14.51
C ALA A 262 18.09 4.10 -13.32
N ALA A 263 19.23 4.61 -12.86
CA ALA A 263 19.31 5.52 -11.72
C ALA A 263 19.02 6.99 -12.09
N GLU A 264 19.18 7.38 -13.35
CA GLU A 264 19.06 8.79 -13.78
C GLU A 264 17.62 9.22 -14.12
N ARG A 265 16.68 8.28 -14.30
CA ARG A 265 15.28 8.61 -14.65
C ARG A 265 14.43 9.17 -13.51
N TRP A 266 14.91 9.14 -12.26
CA TRP A 266 14.19 9.69 -11.11
C TRP A 266 14.58 11.14 -10.78
N ALA A 267 15.72 11.64 -11.31
CA ALA A 267 16.16 13.02 -11.08
C ALA A 267 15.45 14.04 -12.00
N SER A 268 14.81 13.59 -13.09
CA SER A 268 14.21 14.47 -14.10
C SER A 268 12.74 14.85 -13.87
N TRP A 269 12.15 14.50 -12.72
CA TRP A 269 10.73 14.75 -12.42
C TRP A 269 10.51 15.74 -11.26
N ARG A 270 11.55 16.50 -10.89
CA ARG A 270 11.57 17.53 -9.84
C ARG A 270 11.87 18.94 -10.38
N THR A 271 11.39 19.27 -11.58
CA THR A 271 11.40 20.65 -12.06
C THR A 271 10.00 21.02 -12.56
N PRO A 272 9.56 22.27 -12.30
CA PRO A 272 8.18 22.71 -12.48
C PRO A 272 7.68 22.62 -13.93
#